data_AF-A0A7F8R3R8-F1
#
_entry.id   AF-A0A7F8R3R8-F1
#
_cell.length_a   1.000
_cell.length_b   1.000
_cell.length_c   1.000
_cell.angle_alpha   90.00
_cell.angle_beta   90.00
_cell.angle_gamma   90.00
#
_symmetry.space_group_name_H-M   'P 1'
#
loop_
_entity.id
_entity.type
_entity.pdbx_description
1 polymer ?
#
loop_
_entity_poly.entity_id
_entity_poly.type
_entity_poly.pdbx_seq_one_letter_code
_entity_poly.pdbx_strand_id
1 'polypeptide(L)' 'MSRNLRTVLIFGGFISLIGAAFYPIYFRPLMRLDEYQKEQAVNRAGIIQEDVQPPGNEKAITTSIMKDIFVQVQ' A
#
# COMPACT_ATOMS: atom_id res chain seq x y z
N MET A 1 -29.13 -33.73 -15.80
CA MET A 1 -29.07 -32.35 -15.25
C MET A 1 -28.77 -32.31 -13.74
N SER A 2 -29.35 -33.18 -12.90
CA SER A 2 -29.23 -33.12 -11.43
C SER A 2 -27.82 -33.30 -10.86
N ARG A 3 -26.97 -34.12 -11.49
CA ARG A 3 -25.60 -34.37 -11.01
C ARG A 3 -24.70 -33.14 -11.12
N ASN A 4 -24.86 -32.35 -12.19
CA ASN A 4 -24.12 -31.12 -12.41
C ASN A 4 -24.59 -30.01 -11.46
N LEU A 5 -25.89 -29.93 -11.19
CA LEU A 5 -26.46 -28.98 -10.21
C LEU A 5 -25.91 -29.22 -8.80
N ARG A 6 -25.82 -30.49 -8.38
CA ARG A 6 -25.24 -30.85 -7.07
C ARG A 6 -23.78 -30.39 -6.96
N THR A 7 -22.98 -30.60 -8.01
CA THR A 7 -21.58 -30.15 -8.06
C THR A 7 -21.49 -28.63 -7.97
N VAL A 8 -22.29 -27.90 -8.73
CA VAL A 8 -22.33 -26.42 -8.70
C VAL A 8 -22.70 -25.90 -7.32
N LEU A 9 -23.67 -26.52 -6.65
CA LEU A 9 -24.08 -26.11 -5.30
C LEU A 9 -22.98 -26.38 -4.25
N ILE A 10 -22.31 -27.52 -4.33
CA ILE A 10 -21.23 -27.88 -3.40
C ILE A 10 -20.03 -26.93 -3.59
N PHE A 11 -19.57 -26.77 -4.83
CA PHE A 11 -18.42 -25.90 -5.11
C PHE A 11 -18.75 -24.43 -4.90
N GLY A 12 -19.91 -23.96 -5.36
CA GLY A 12 -20.37 -22.59 -5.14
C GLY A 12 -20.52 -22.26 -3.64
N GLY A 13 -21.12 -23.18 -2.88
CA GLY A 13 -21.23 -23.05 -1.42
C GLY A 13 -19.87 -23.01 -0.73
N PHE A 14 -18.94 -23.87 -1.14
CA PHE A 14 -17.59 -23.91 -0.58
C PHE A 14 -16.82 -22.60 -0.84
N ILE A 15 -16.82 -22.09 -2.07
CA ILE A 15 -16.18 -20.82 -2.42
C ILE A 15 -16.84 -19.65 -1.67
N SER A 16 -18.17 -19.66 -1.53
CA SER A 16 -18.88 -18.64 -0.74
C SER A 16 -18.46 -18.65 0.73
N LEU A 17 -18.23 -19.84 1.31
CA LEU A 17 -17.85 -19.98 2.72
C LEU A 17 -16.41 -19.50 2.96
N ILE A 18 -15.49 -19.79 2.03
CA ILE A 18 -14.14 -19.22 2.02
C ILE A 18 -14.22 -17.69 1.93
N GLY A 19 -14.95 -17.15 0.95
CA GLY A 19 -15.11 -15.71 0.78
C GLY A 19 -15.64 -15.03 2.05
N ALA A 20 -16.65 -15.61 2.69
CA ALA A 20 -17.22 -15.08 3.94
C ALA A 20 -16.22 -15.11 5.10
N ALA A 21 -15.44 -16.19 5.26
CA ALA A 21 -14.44 -16.31 6.32
C ALA A 21 -13.29 -15.29 6.15
N PHE A 22 -12.88 -15.01 4.91
CA PHE A 22 -11.81 -14.06 4.60
C PHE A 22 -12.29 -12.62 4.40
N TYR A 23 -13.60 -12.39 4.27
CA TYR A 23 -14.20 -11.07 4.10
C TYR A 23 -13.72 -10.02 5.14
N PRO A 24 -13.75 -10.30 6.46
CA PRO A 24 -13.32 -9.33 7.46
C PRO A 24 -11.81 -9.07 7.49
N ILE A 25 -10.99 -9.90 6.84
CA ILE A 25 -9.53 -9.75 6.82
C ILE A 25 -9.11 -8.92 5.61
N TYR A 26 -9.68 -9.20 4.43
CA TYR A 26 -9.30 -8.51 3.19
C TYR A 26 -10.09 -7.22 2.95
N PHE A 27 -11.41 -7.24 3.13
CA PHE A 27 -12.26 -6.11 2.73
C PHE A 27 -12.48 -5.11 3.85
N ARG A 28 -12.49 -5.55 5.12
CA ARG A 28 -12.61 -4.64 6.28
C ARG A 28 -11.55 -3.53 6.29
N PRO A 29 -10.25 -3.77 6.06
CA PRO A 29 -9.27 -2.69 6.02
C PRO A 29 -9.45 -1.79 4.79
N LEU A 30 -9.84 -2.34 3.63
CA LEU A 30 -10.04 -1.56 2.40
C LEU A 30 -11.27 -0.65 2.46
N MET A 31 -12.29 -1.00 3.25
CA MET A 31 -13.49 -0.18 3.43
C MET A 31 -13.37 0.86 4.55
N ARG A 32 -12.25 0.88 5.30
CA ARG A 32 -12.01 1.82 6.41
C ARG A 32 -10.76 2.66 6.19
N LEU A 33 -10.59 3.16 4.97
CA LEU A 33 -9.52 4.09 4.63
C LEU A 33 -9.57 5.35 5.52
N ASP A 34 -10.76 5.81 5.86
CA ASP A 34 -10.96 7.03 6.66
C ASP A 34 -10.44 6.90 8.10
N GLU A 35 -10.60 5.74 8.75
CA GLU A 35 -10.07 5.49 10.09
C GLU A 35 -8.54 5.45 10.04
N TYR A 36 -7.96 4.75 9.07
CA TYR A 36 -6.51 4.71 8.87
C TYR A 36 -5.91 6.07 8.51
N GLN A 37 -6.60 6.89 7.72
CA GLN A 37 -6.15 8.23 7.38
C GLN A 37 -6.25 9.17 8.59
N LYS A 38 -7.30 9.06 9.40
CA LYS A 38 -7.43 9.83 10.65
C LYS A 38 -6.36 9.45 11.66
N GLU A 39 -6.09 8.16 11.84
CA GLU A 39 -5.01 7.69 12.72
C GLU A 39 -3.65 8.15 12.22
N GLN A 40 -3.39 8.10 10.90
CA GLN A 40 -2.16 8.66 10.33
C GLN A 40 -2.08 10.18 10.47
N ALA A 41 -3.18 10.91 10.32
CA ALA A 41 -3.22 12.35 10.50
C ALA A 41 -2.93 12.75 11.95
N VAL A 42 -3.45 11.98 12.92
CA VAL A 42 -3.13 12.17 14.35
C VAL A 42 -1.68 11.79 14.65
N ASN A 43 -1.19 10.66 14.15
CA ASN A 43 0.19 10.20 14.38
C ASN A 43 1.24 11.07 13.66
N ARG A 44 0.86 11.77 12.58
CA ARG A 44 1.69 12.76 11.87
C ARG A 44 1.44 14.20 12.34
N ALA A 45 0.49 14.43 13.24
CA ALA A 45 0.27 15.75 13.81
C ALA A 45 1.51 16.13 14.65
N GLY A 46 2.29 17.09 14.16
CA GLY A 46 3.52 17.54 14.81
C GLY A 46 4.81 16.84 14.37
N ILE A 47 4.75 15.91 13.40
CA ILE A 47 5.96 15.40 12.75
C ILE A 47 6.23 16.26 11.51
N ILE A 48 7.26 17.10 11.60
CA ILE A 48 7.84 17.78 10.44
C ILE A 48 8.62 16.70 9.67
N GLN A 49 8.08 16.26 8.53
CA GLN A 49 8.66 15.16 7.75
C GLN A 49 10.09 15.47 7.29
N GLU A 50 10.46 16.74 7.14
CA GLU A 50 11.81 17.18 6.81
C GLU A 50 12.84 16.86 7.92
N ASP A 51 12.42 16.78 9.19
CA ASP A 51 13.31 16.55 10.34
C ASP A 51 13.52 15.05 10.66
N VAL A 52 12.56 14.21 10.27
CA VAL A 52 12.58 12.76 10.54
C VAL A 52 13.05 11.95 9.33
N GLN A 53 12.81 12.45 8.11
CA GLN A 53 13.39 11.80 6.94
C GLN A 53 14.90 12.04 6.94
N PRO A 54 15.71 10.99 6.76
CA PRO A 54 17.14 11.21 6.57
C PRO A 54 17.30 12.19 5.42
N PRO A 55 18.22 13.17 5.53
CA PRO A 55 18.40 14.18 4.51
C PRO A 55 18.51 13.49 3.14
N GLY A 56 17.78 14.02 2.17
CA GLY A 56 17.76 13.52 0.79
C GLY A 56 19.09 13.81 0.11
N ASN A 57 20.16 13.16 0.57
CA ASN A 57 21.53 13.34 0.12
C ASN A 57 21.68 12.99 -1.37
N GLU A 58 20.79 12.16 -1.87
CA GLU A 58 20.81 11.60 -3.23
C GLU A 58 20.67 12.67 -4.31
N LYS A 59 19.84 13.71 -4.09
CA LYS A 59 19.69 14.80 -5.07
C LYS A 59 20.82 15.82 -4.99
N ALA A 60 21.33 16.09 -3.79
CA ALA A 60 22.46 17.00 -3.59
C ALA A 60 23.77 16.42 -4.15
N ILE A 61 24.03 15.13 -3.89
CA ILE A 61 25.20 14.40 -4.41
C ILE A 61 25.12 14.25 -5.94
N THR A 62 23.95 13.96 -6.50
CA THR A 62 23.80 13.87 -7.97
C THR A 62 24.04 15.23 -8.64
N THR A 63 23.57 16.31 -8.03
CA THR A 63 23.75 17.67 -8.57
C THR A 63 25.21 18.13 -8.46
N SER A 64 25.91 17.82 -7.36
CA SER A 64 27.34 18.14 -7.24
C SER A 64 28.18 17.31 -8.21
N ILE A 65 27.93 16.00 -8.33
CA ILE A 65 28.65 15.12 -9.27
C ILE A 65 28.43 15.56 -10.72
N MET A 66 27.20 15.89 -11.13
CA MET A 66 26.95 16.37 -12.50
C MET A 66 27.63 17.70 -12.80
N LYS A 67 27.70 18.60 -11.81
CA LYS A 67 28.38 19.89 -11.97
C LYS A 67 29.89 19.72 -12.10
N ASP A 68 30.48 18.82 -11.30
CA ASP A 68 31.91 18.50 -11.37
C ASP A 68 32.26 17.80 -12.70
N ILE A 69 31.40 16.90 -13.20
CA ILE A 69 31.58 16.26 -14.51
C ILE A 69 31.47 17.29 -15.64
N PHE A 70 30.49 18.19 -15.60
CA PHE A 70 30.30 19.20 -16.65
C PHE A 70 31.49 20.18 -16.74
N VAL A 71 32.09 20.56 -15.60
CA VAL A 71 33.30 21.39 -15.56
C VAL A 71 34.54 20.67 -16.11
N GLN A 72 34.60 19.34 -16.01
CA GLN A 72 35.69 18.55 -16.59
C GLN A 72 35.55 18.30 -18.11
N VAL A 73 34.38 18.60 -18.70
CA VAL A 73 34.08 18.34 -20.13
C VAL A 73 34.05 19.66 -20.95
N GLN A 74 34.25 20.81 -20.33
CA GLN A 74 34.45 22.13 -20.95
C GLN A 74 35.93 22.50 -20.98
#